data_AF-A0A9E0HNJ8-F1
#
_entry.id   AF-A0A9E0HNJ8-F1
#
_cell.length_a   1.000
_cell.length_b   1.000
_cell.length_c   1.000
_cell.angle_alpha   90.00
_cell.angle_beta   90.00
_cell.angle_gamma   90.00
#
_symmetry.space_group_name_H-M   'P 1'
#
loop_
_entity.id
_entity.type
_entity.pdbx_description
1 polymer ?
#
loop_
_entity_poly.entity_id
_entity_poly.type
_entity_poly.pdbx_seq_one_letter_code
_entity_poly.pdbx_strand_id
1 'polypeptide(L)' 'MSGERLLADTNVLIRMFAGEDAIVNLLDGADIHVSFITEIELLATSRITLAQSNSIRAFLDQCRIIGAEQDVRRYTI' A
#
# COMPACT_ATOMS: atom_id res chain seq x y z
N MET A 1 -4.35 -16.20 10.92
CA MET A 1 -3.47 -16.57 9.78
C MET A 1 -2.14 -15.86 9.99
N SER A 2 -1.02 -16.60 10.03
CA SER A 2 0.32 -16.04 10.26
C SER A 2 0.96 -15.57 8.94
N GLY A 3 0.29 -14.65 8.24
CA GLY A 3 0.91 -13.93 7.14
C GLY A 3 1.96 -12.96 7.68
N GLU A 4 3.05 -12.77 6.96
CA GLU A 4 4.02 -11.72 7.29
C GLU A 4 3.32 -10.36 7.23
N ARG A 5 3.54 -9.52 8.24
CA ARG A 5 2.95 -8.18 8.32
C ARG A 5 3.93 -7.19 7.73
N LEU A 6 3.54 -6.58 6.61
CA LEU A 6 4.39 -5.65 5.89
C LEU A 6 3.77 -4.26 5.91
N LEU A 7 4.56 -3.26 6.28
CA LEU A 7 4.23 -1.87 6.03
C LEU A 7 4.78 -1.50 4.65
N ALA A 8 3.91 -1.34 3.67
CA ALA A 8 4.31 -1.03 2.30
C ALA A 8 4.48 0.48 2.11
N ASP A 9 5.60 0.87 1.50
CA ASP A 9 5.81 2.24 1.04
C ASP A 9 5.11 2.48 -0.32
N THR A 10 5.08 3.73 -0.74
CA THR A 10 4.46 4.14 -2.00
C THR A 10 5.15 3.56 -3.22
N ASN A 11 6.48 3.43 -3.22
CA ASN A 11 7.24 2.96 -4.37
C ASN A 11 7.04 1.45 -4.62
N VAL A 12 6.99 0.66 -3.56
CA VAL A 12 6.65 -0.77 -3.57
C VAL A 12 5.27 -0.94 -4.20
N LEU A 13 4.29 -0.16 -3.77
CA LEU A 13 2.93 -0.25 -4.32
C LEU A 13 2.86 0.23 -5.78
N ILE A 14 3.58 1.29 -6.16
CA ILE A 14 3.71 1.73 -7.56
C ILE A 14 4.29 0.61 -8.44
N ARG A 15 5.36 -0.06 -7.98
CA ARG A 15 6.01 -1.16 -8.72
C ARG A 15 5.12 -2.39 -8.82
N MET A 16 4.35 -2.69 -7.78
CA MET A 16 3.31 -3.73 -7.81
C MET A 16 2.23 -3.42 -8.86
N PHE A 17 1.69 -2.19 -8.88
CA PHE A 17 0.73 -1.79 -9.91
C PHE A 17 1.33 -1.70 -11.33
N ALA A 18 2.64 -1.56 -11.44
CA ALA A 18 3.37 -1.68 -12.71
C ALA A 18 3.57 -3.14 -13.16
N GLY A 19 3.21 -4.12 -12.32
CA GLY A 19 3.30 -5.55 -12.63
C GLY A 19 4.69 -6.15 -12.44
N GLU A 20 5.51 -5.59 -11.54
CA GLU A 20 6.82 -6.16 -11.27
C GLU A 20 6.71 -7.46 -10.46
N ASP A 21 6.98 -8.60 -11.11
CA ASP A 21 6.78 -9.97 -10.57
C ASP A 21 7.37 -10.16 -9.16
N ALA A 22 8.59 -9.66 -8.92
CA ALA A 22 9.25 -9.81 -7.63
C ALA A 22 8.45 -9.15 -6.49
N ILE A 23 7.82 -8.01 -6.77
CA ILE A 23 7.02 -7.27 -5.79
C ILE A 23 5.63 -7.89 -5.65
N VAL A 24 5.02 -8.32 -6.76
CA VAL A 24 3.74 -9.04 -6.70
C VAL A 24 3.87 -10.30 -5.84
N ASN A 25 4.92 -11.10 -6.06
CA ASN A 25 5.19 -12.30 -5.28
C ASN A 25 5.53 -12.02 -3.80
N LEU A 26 6.19 -10.88 -3.52
CA LEU A 26 6.49 -10.47 -2.14
C LEU A 26 5.23 -10.12 -1.36
N LEU A 27 4.26 -9.50 -2.02
CA LEU A 27 3.04 -9.00 -1.40
C LEU A 27 1.91 -10.05 -1.38
N ASP A 28 1.99 -11.08 -2.22
CA ASP A 28 0.98 -12.14 -2.27
C ASP A 28 0.89 -12.89 -0.93
N GLY A 29 -0.34 -12.97 -0.40
CA GLY A 29 -0.62 -13.59 0.90
C GLY A 29 -0.12 -12.82 2.14
N ALA A 30 0.52 -11.66 1.98
CA ALA A 30 0.96 -10.83 3.10
C ALA A 30 -0.20 -10.02 3.72
N ASP A 31 -0.08 -9.69 5.01
CA ASP A 31 -1.00 -8.77 5.69
C ASP A 31 -0.48 -7.34 5.52
N ILE A 32 -0.94 -6.67 4.46
CA ILE A 32 -0.40 -5.39 4.00
C ILE A 32 -0.99 -4.23 4.80
N HIS A 33 -0.11 -3.47 5.42
CA HIS A 33 -0.40 -2.23 6.12
C HIS A 33 0.10 -1.06 5.27
N VAL A 34 -0.68 0.03 5.23
CA VAL A 34 -0.38 1.21 4.42
C VAL A 34 -0.60 2.45 5.28
N SER A 35 0.33 3.40 5.26
CA SER A 35 0.12 4.69 5.92
C SER A 35 -0.94 5.50 5.17
N PHE A 36 -1.75 6.29 5.89
CA PHE A 36 -2.65 7.26 5.26
C PHE A 36 -1.89 8.23 4.32
N ILE A 37 -0.59 8.48 4.58
CA ILE A 37 0.27 9.28 3.69
C ILE A 37 0.46 8.55 2.35
N THR A 38 0.78 7.26 2.37
CA THR A 38 0.96 6.45 1.16
C THR A 38 -0.33 6.34 0.35
N GLU A 39 -1.49 6.22 1.02
CA GLU A 39 -2.79 6.30 0.34
C GLU A 39 -2.94 7.63 -0.43
N ILE A 40 -2.63 8.75 0.23
CA ILE A 40 -2.68 10.08 -0.41
C ILE A 40 -1.72 10.13 -1.59
N GLU A 41 -0.48 9.66 -1.46
CA GLU A 41 0.53 9.70 -2.53
C GLU A 41 0.11 8.85 -3.74
N LEU A 42 -0.42 7.65 -3.51
CA LEU A 42 -0.93 6.79 -4.59
C LEU A 42 -2.08 7.44 -5.36
N LEU A 43 -3.04 8.04 -4.65
CA LEU A 43 -4.21 8.66 -5.26
C LEU A 43 -3.92 10.05 -5.85
N ALA A 44 -2.94 10.77 -5.33
CA ALA A 44 -2.52 12.08 -5.82
C ALA A 44 -1.49 12.01 -6.96
N THR A 45 -1.11 10.80 -7.39
CA THR A 45 -0.19 10.61 -8.51
C THR A 45 -0.76 11.25 -9.77
N SER A 46 -0.06 12.25 -10.30
CA SER A 46 -0.54 13.24 -11.29
C SER A 46 -0.94 12.70 -12.68
N ARG A 47 -0.98 11.37 -12.86
CA ARG A 47 -1.22 10.70 -14.14
C ARG A 47 -2.09 9.44 -14.07
N ILE A 48 -2.78 9.18 -12.96
CA ILE A 48 -3.65 8.00 -12.87
C ILE A 48 -4.97 8.23 -13.59
N THR A 49 -5.38 7.24 -14.38
CA THR A 49 -6.70 7.18 -14.99
C THR A 49 -7.77 6.81 -13.96
N LEU A 50 -9.04 7.03 -14.28
CA LEU A 50 -10.16 6.60 -13.41
C LEU A 50 -10.11 5.09 -13.13
N ALA A 51 -9.79 4.28 -14.14
CA ALA A 51 -9.65 2.83 -13.98
C ALA A 51 -8.52 2.44 -13.02
N GLN A 52 -7.37 3.12 -13.10
CA GLN A 52 -6.26 2.93 -12.17
C GLN A 52 -6.63 3.37 -10.76
N SER A 53 -7.29 4.52 -10.60
CA SER A 53 -7.76 4.99 -9.29
C SER A 53 -8.73 3.99 -8.65
N ASN A 54 -9.67 3.43 -9.41
CA ASN A 54 -10.58 2.40 -8.92
C ASN A 54 -9.84 1.13 -8.49
N SER A 55 -8.82 0.72 -9.26
CA SER A 55 -8.00 -0.46 -8.93
C SER A 55 -7.18 -0.23 -7.66
N ILE A 56 -6.60 0.97 -7.50
CA ILE A 56 -5.86 1.37 -6.30
C ILE A 56 -6.78 1.37 -5.08
N ARG A 57 -7.99 1.95 -5.18
CA ARG A 57 -8.97 1.95 -4.08
C ARG A 57 -9.38 0.54 -3.68
N ALA A 58 -9.70 -0.31 -4.64
CA ALA A 58 -10.08 -1.70 -4.40
C ALA A 58 -8.96 -2.51 -3.70
N PHE A 59 -7.70 -2.20 -3.99
CA PHE A 59 -6.55 -2.77 -3.29
C PHE A 59 -6.42 -2.21 -1.86
N LEU A 60 -6.52 -0.88 -1.69
CA LEU A 60 -6.43 -0.24 -0.38
C LEU A 60 -7.55 -0.69 0.57
N ASP A 61 -8.74 -1.00 0.07
CA ASP A 61 -9.86 -1.57 0.84
C ASP A 61 -9.53 -2.95 1.46
N GLN A 62 -8.53 -3.65 0.93
CA GLN A 62 -8.03 -4.93 1.46
C GLN A 62 -6.85 -4.73 2.42
N CYS A 63 -6.28 -3.53 2.47
CA CYS A 63 -5.14 -3.20 3.31
C CYS A 63 -5.61 -2.64 4.66
N ARG A 64 -4.73 -2.72 5.67
CA ARG A 64 -4.93 -1.97 6.91
C ARG A 64 -4.36 -0.56 6.77
N ILE A 65 -5.23 0.44 6.66
CA ILE A 65 -4.82 1.84 6.64
C ILE A 65 -4.45 2.31 8.05
N ILE A 66 -3.20 2.72 8.22
CA ILE A 66 -2.64 3.26 9.45
C ILE A 66 -2.75 4.78 9.40
N GLY A 67 -3.68 5.32 10.19
CA GLY A 67 -3.88 6.76 10.35
C GLY A 67 -2.71 7.46 11.05
N ALA A 68 -2.79 8.79 11.10
CA ALA A 68 -1.89 9.64 11.87
C ALA A 68 -2.16 9.55 13.38
N GLU A 69 -1.89 8.42 14.02
CA GLU A 69 -1.75 8.46 15.49
C GLU A 69 -0.40 9.06 15.88
N GLN A 70 -0.34 9.73 17.04
CA GLN A 70 0.94 10.20 17.62
C GLN A 70 1.99 9.07 17.76
N ASP A 71 1.53 7.82 17.73
CA ASP A 71 2.28 6.59 17.93
C ASP A 71 2.80 5.92 16.63
N VAL A 72 2.67 6.51 15.43
CA VAL A 72 3.34 5.95 14.22
C VAL A 72 4.87 5.79 14.44
N ARG A 73 5.45 6.66 15.29
CA ARG A 73 6.83 6.59 15.76
C ARG A 73 7.14 5.35 16.61
N ARG A 74 6.15 4.72 17.26
CA ARG A 74 6.32 3.49 18.05
C ARG A 74 6.38 2.21 17.21
N TYR A 75 5.92 2.26 15.95
CA TYR A 75 5.93 1.13 15.02
C TYR A 75 7.09 1.22 14.01
N THR A 76 7.90 2.28 14.08
CA THR A 76 9.11 2.46 13.29
C THR A 76 10.31 2.53 14.24
N ILE A 77 10.90 1.35 14.46
CA ILE A 77 12.05 1.00 15.33
C ILE A 77 11.72 0.96 16.83
#